data_AF-A0A1F7RRT2-F1
#
_entry.id   AF-A0A1F7RRT2-F1
#
_cell.length_a   1.000
_cell.length_b   1.000
_cell.length_c   1.000
_cell.angle_alpha   90.00
_cell.angle_beta   90.00
_cell.angle_gamma   90.00
#
_symmetry.space_group_name_H-M   'P 1'
#
loop_
_entity.id
_entity.type
_entity.pdbx_description
1 polymer ?
#
loop_
_entity_poly.entity_id
_entity_poly.type
_entity_poly.pdbx_seq_one_letter_code
_entity_poly.pdbx_strand_id
1 'polypeptide(L)'
;SNCINSNIRKISIIPQYKSLSLDRHIRLGWSVFNSDLGEYIISLHPQQRIGEQWYKGTADAIYQNIYFLERENASYIFVLSGDHVYKMNYNMMLKAHIEKDADLTVATIPFEREKASQFGIIEVDDSYRITGFEEKPKNPKAFLSDQSSSLVSMGVYIFKTNILYEVLHNDAWKDTEHDFGRDIIPMMISDYRVFGFIFRQEDSNQINYWRDVGTIDAYWEANMDLLSVKPTFNLYDAEWPIRTYQGQYPPAKLVVSGEGSEMKAGLAQDSLISSGSVVSGA
;
A
#
# COMPACT_ATOMS: atom_id res chain seq x y z
N SER A 1 9.41 -0.60 2.36
CA SER A 1 10.45 0.22 1.71
C SER A 1 10.10 1.69 1.68
N ASN A 2 8.93 2.06 1.13
CA ASN A 2 8.49 3.47 1.04
C ASN A 2 8.63 4.23 2.37
N CYS A 3 8.17 3.66 3.50
CA CYS A 3 8.34 4.31 4.81
C CYS A 3 9.81 4.64 5.12
N ILE A 4 10.72 3.68 4.97
CA ILE A 4 12.15 3.87 5.25
C ILE A 4 12.76 4.93 4.32
N ASN A 5 12.47 4.85 3.02
CA ASN A 5 12.98 5.79 2.03
C ASN A 5 12.39 7.21 2.24
N SER A 6 11.19 7.32 2.82
CA SER A 6 10.59 8.57 3.28
C SER A 6 10.99 8.98 4.70
N ASN A 7 11.95 8.30 5.33
CA ASN A 7 12.42 8.57 6.69
C ASN A 7 11.35 8.37 7.81
N ILE A 8 10.36 7.52 7.57
CA ILE A 8 9.37 7.06 8.55
C ILE A 8 9.89 5.76 9.18
N ARG A 9 10.27 5.83 10.47
CA ARG A 9 11.04 4.77 11.15
C ARG A 9 10.31 4.10 12.32
N LYS A 10 9.09 4.54 12.62
CA LYS A 10 8.17 3.90 13.56
C LYS A 10 7.03 3.27 12.77
N ILE A 11 7.10 1.96 12.57
CA ILE A 11 6.19 1.25 11.67
C ILE A 11 5.52 0.13 12.45
N SER A 12 4.18 0.13 12.40
CA SER A 12 3.37 -0.94 12.99
C SER A 12 2.63 -1.66 11.87
N ILE A 13 2.78 -2.98 11.83
CA ILE A 13 2.14 -3.86 10.87
C ILE A 13 1.01 -4.55 11.61
N ILE A 14 -0.22 -4.49 11.09
CA ILE A 14 -1.40 -5.02 11.76
C ILE A 14 -1.92 -6.22 10.98
N PRO A 15 -1.34 -7.42 11.18
CA PRO A 15 -1.83 -8.62 10.52
C PRO A 15 -3.08 -9.16 11.21
N GLN A 16 -4.02 -9.70 10.43
CA GLN A 16 -5.22 -10.36 10.96
C GLN A 16 -5.16 -11.88 10.77
N TYR A 17 -5.13 -12.35 9.52
CA TYR A 17 -5.25 -13.77 9.19
C TYR A 17 -3.95 -14.36 8.64
N LYS A 18 -3.69 -15.64 8.94
CA LYS A 18 -2.59 -16.45 8.36
C LYS A 18 -1.22 -15.75 8.37
N SER A 19 -0.90 -15.03 9.45
CA SER A 19 0.26 -14.12 9.52
C SER A 19 1.63 -14.80 9.66
N LEU A 20 1.68 -16.10 9.97
CA LEU A 20 2.94 -16.77 10.32
C LEU A 20 4.05 -16.60 9.27
N SER A 21 3.73 -16.68 7.98
CA SER A 21 4.69 -16.46 6.89
C SER A 21 5.14 -15.00 6.81
N LEU A 22 4.22 -14.05 7.02
CA LEU A 22 4.49 -12.62 7.07
C LEU A 22 5.39 -12.27 8.27
N ASP A 23 5.08 -12.77 9.46
CA ASP A 23 5.88 -12.54 10.66
C ASP A 23 7.30 -13.10 10.52
N ARG A 24 7.43 -14.29 9.91
CA ARG A 24 8.73 -14.85 9.55
C ARG A 24 9.49 -13.93 8.58
N HIS A 25 8.82 -13.39 7.58
CA HIS A 25 9.43 -12.47 6.61
C HIS A 25 9.90 -11.17 7.27
N ILE A 26 9.06 -10.55 8.11
CA ILE A 26 9.40 -9.33 8.86
C ILE A 26 10.62 -9.59 9.74
N ARG A 27 10.61 -10.67 10.53
CA ARG A 27 11.73 -11.02 11.41
C ARG A 27 13.05 -11.16 10.65
N LEU A 28 13.04 -11.83 9.50
CA LEU A 28 14.26 -12.13 8.74
C LEU A 28 14.75 -10.96 7.86
N GLY A 29 13.84 -10.19 7.25
CA GLY A 29 14.19 -9.14 6.29
C GLY A 29 14.21 -7.71 6.85
N TRP A 30 13.48 -7.47 7.93
CA TRP A 30 13.11 -6.14 8.40
C TRP A 30 13.57 -5.81 9.83
N SER A 31 14.41 -6.65 10.43
CA SER A 31 15.11 -6.34 11.69
C SER A 31 16.27 -5.34 11.44
N VAL A 32 15.93 -4.10 11.05
CA VAL A 32 16.89 -3.09 10.57
C VAL A 32 17.08 -1.90 11.48
N PHE A 33 16.15 -1.69 12.40
CA PHE A 33 16.12 -0.53 13.26
C PHE A 33 16.77 -0.81 14.61
N ASN A 34 17.29 0.25 15.23
CA ASN A 34 17.81 0.21 16.58
C ASN A 34 16.76 0.78 17.55
N SER A 35 16.32 -0.04 18.50
CA SER A 35 15.34 0.34 19.51
C SER A 35 15.80 1.48 20.42
N ASP A 36 17.12 1.63 20.62
CA ASP A 36 17.66 2.71 21.46
C ASP A 36 17.45 4.09 20.83
N LEU A 37 17.25 4.15 19.51
CA LEU A 37 16.88 5.36 18.78
C LEU A 37 15.36 5.59 18.74
N GLY A 38 14.57 4.71 19.36
CA GLY A 38 13.11 4.73 19.27
C GLY A 38 12.56 4.33 17.90
N GLU A 39 13.37 3.68 17.06
CA GLU A 39 13.00 3.21 15.71
C GLU A 39 12.59 1.73 15.77
N TYR A 40 11.53 1.35 15.06
CA TYR A 40 11.04 -0.03 15.08
C TYR A 40 10.15 -0.40 13.90
N ILE A 41 10.12 -1.70 13.60
CA ILE A 41 9.05 -2.37 12.84
C ILE A 41 8.49 -3.44 13.77
N ILE A 42 7.21 -3.36 14.11
CA ILE A 42 6.54 -4.31 15.00
C ILE A 42 5.26 -4.86 14.37
N SER A 43 4.90 -6.09 14.71
CA SER A 43 3.59 -6.67 14.40
C SER A 43 2.63 -6.47 15.58
N LEU A 44 1.46 -5.90 15.31
CA LEU A 44 0.36 -5.72 16.27
C LEU A 44 -0.78 -6.70 15.93
N HIS A 45 -0.70 -7.87 16.53
CA HIS A 45 -1.75 -8.89 16.40
C HIS A 45 -2.98 -8.52 17.25
N PRO A 46 -4.18 -9.01 16.89
CA PRO A 46 -5.36 -8.88 17.73
C PRO A 46 -5.05 -9.41 19.14
N GLN A 47 -5.09 -8.53 20.14
CA GLN A 47 -4.75 -8.90 21.53
C GLN A 47 -5.99 -9.25 22.36
N GLN A 48 -7.19 -9.20 21.78
CA GLN A 48 -8.47 -9.42 22.47
C GLN A 48 -8.63 -8.56 23.75
N ARG A 49 -8.11 -7.31 23.73
CA ARG A 49 -8.10 -6.41 24.90
C ARG A 49 -9.45 -5.72 25.16
N ILE A 50 -10.20 -5.44 24.10
CA ILE A 50 -11.51 -4.76 24.18
C ILE A 50 -12.66 -5.78 24.16
N GLY A 51 -12.38 -7.04 23.78
CA GLY A 51 -13.30 -8.18 23.82
C GLY A 51 -12.68 -9.45 23.23
N GLU A 52 -13.40 -10.58 23.22
CA GLU A 52 -12.94 -11.86 22.64
C GLU A 52 -12.85 -11.85 21.10
N GLN A 53 -13.21 -10.74 20.46
CA GLN A 53 -13.39 -10.65 19.02
C GLN A 53 -12.10 -10.27 18.29
N TRP A 54 -12.01 -10.76 17.06
CA TRP A 54 -11.02 -10.35 16.06
C TRP A 54 -11.30 -8.91 15.63
N TYR A 55 -10.40 -8.30 14.84
CA TYR A 55 -10.68 -6.99 14.23
C TYR A 55 -11.95 -7.07 13.39
N LYS A 56 -12.93 -6.21 13.67
CA LYS A 56 -14.20 -6.16 12.93
C LYS A 56 -14.03 -5.56 11.54
N GLY A 57 -13.11 -4.62 11.41
CA GLY A 57 -12.77 -3.93 10.16
C GLY A 57 -11.41 -3.25 10.26
N THR A 58 -11.03 -2.55 9.19
CA THR A 58 -9.71 -1.89 9.09
C THR A 58 -9.55 -0.75 10.10
N ALA A 59 -10.62 -0.01 10.39
CA ALA A 59 -10.63 1.06 11.38
C ALA A 59 -10.61 0.51 12.81
N ASP A 60 -11.38 -0.55 13.09
CA ASP A 60 -11.36 -1.25 14.38
C ASP A 60 -9.97 -1.81 14.72
N ALA A 61 -9.22 -2.28 13.72
CA ALA A 61 -7.86 -2.76 13.91
C ALA A 61 -6.92 -1.69 14.47
N ILE A 62 -7.10 -0.43 14.06
CA ILE A 62 -6.36 0.71 14.60
C ILE A 62 -6.91 1.11 15.97
N TYR A 63 -8.23 1.15 16.12
CA TYR A 63 -8.89 1.50 17.38
C TYR A 63 -8.49 0.58 18.55
N GLN A 64 -8.47 -0.74 18.34
CA GLN A 64 -8.03 -1.70 19.36
C GLN A 64 -6.58 -1.49 19.82
N ASN A 65 -5.77 -0.82 19.00
CA ASN A 65 -4.36 -0.52 19.27
C ASN A 65 -4.12 0.96 19.64
N ILE A 66 -5.17 1.74 19.92
CA ILE A 66 -5.05 3.19 20.17
C ILE A 66 -4.11 3.51 21.35
N TYR A 67 -4.14 2.73 22.43
CA TYR A 67 -3.26 2.91 23.58
C TYR A 67 -1.77 2.80 23.23
N PHE A 68 -1.43 1.96 22.26
CA PHE A 68 -0.06 1.88 21.76
C PHE A 68 0.30 3.16 20.99
N LEU A 69 -0.59 3.62 20.10
CA LEU A 69 -0.37 4.80 19.28
C LEU A 69 -0.28 6.09 20.12
N GLU A 70 -1.10 6.23 21.16
CA GLU A 70 -1.10 7.40 22.05
C GLU A 70 0.26 7.63 22.71
N ARG A 71 0.97 6.54 23.04
CA ARG A 71 2.30 6.61 23.68
C ARG A 71 3.40 7.06 22.72
N GLU A 72 3.18 6.95 21.42
CA GLU A 72 4.16 7.38 20.41
C GLU A 72 4.19 8.90 20.22
N ASN A 73 3.15 9.61 20.65
CA ASN A 73 3.01 11.06 20.57
C ASN A 73 3.33 11.64 19.17
N ALA A 74 2.91 10.92 18.13
CA ALA A 74 3.09 11.36 16.75
C ALA A 74 2.10 12.48 16.41
N SER A 75 2.52 13.49 15.63
CA SER A 75 1.60 14.54 15.14
C SER A 75 0.71 14.07 13.99
N TYR A 76 1.22 13.13 13.19
CA TYR A 76 0.54 12.57 12.03
C TYR A 76 0.65 11.05 12.04
N ILE A 77 -0.43 10.38 11.63
CA ILE A 77 -0.48 8.93 11.47
C ILE A 77 -0.70 8.61 10.00
N PHE A 78 0.16 7.73 9.48
CA PHE A 78 0.06 7.18 8.13
C PHE A 78 -0.64 5.83 8.23
N VAL A 79 -1.77 5.68 7.53
CA VAL A 79 -2.47 4.40 7.40
C VAL A 79 -2.25 3.92 5.97
N LEU A 80 -1.64 2.75 5.82
CA LEU A 80 -1.14 2.26 4.53
C LEU A 80 -1.67 0.86 4.27
N SER A 81 -2.24 0.63 3.08
CA SER A 81 -2.52 -0.73 2.61
C SER A 81 -1.23 -1.50 2.35
N GLY A 82 -1.12 -2.69 2.93
CA GLY A 82 0.09 -3.52 2.88
C GLY A 82 0.18 -4.46 1.68
N ASP A 83 -0.83 -4.46 0.81
CA ASP A 83 -1.05 -5.40 -0.30
C ASP A 83 -0.96 -4.77 -1.70
N HIS A 84 -0.64 -3.47 -1.79
CA HIS A 84 -0.42 -2.78 -3.07
C HIS A 84 1.07 -2.73 -3.46
N VAL A 85 1.34 -2.69 -4.77
CA VAL A 85 2.70 -2.55 -5.33
C VAL A 85 2.88 -1.16 -5.93
N TYR A 86 3.71 -0.33 -5.29
CA TYR A 86 3.99 1.05 -5.71
C TYR A 86 5.25 1.63 -5.03
N LYS A 87 5.80 2.71 -5.61
CA LYS A 87 6.88 3.52 -5.02
C LYS A 87 6.38 4.94 -4.78
N MET A 88 6.26 5.35 -3.52
CA MET A 88 5.76 6.67 -3.16
C MET A 88 6.61 7.32 -2.08
N ASN A 89 7.03 8.56 -2.32
CA ASN A 89 7.63 9.39 -1.30
C ASN A 89 6.53 10.07 -0.47
N TYR A 90 6.27 9.54 0.71
CA TYR A 90 5.24 10.04 1.62
C TYR A 90 5.48 11.48 2.09
N ASN A 91 6.71 12.01 2.02
CA ASN A 91 7.01 13.38 2.41
C ASN A 91 6.27 14.41 1.53
N MET A 92 6.04 14.10 0.25
CA MET A 92 5.27 14.98 -0.63
C MET A 92 3.82 15.09 -0.20
N MET A 93 3.21 13.94 0.10
CA MET A 93 1.83 13.86 0.57
C MET A 93 1.70 14.53 1.95
N LEU A 94 2.68 14.35 2.84
CA LEU A 94 2.73 15.03 4.13
C LEU A 94 2.83 16.55 3.98
N LYS A 95 3.69 17.03 3.07
CA LYS A 95 3.80 18.46 2.78
C LYS A 95 2.47 19.05 2.32
N ALA A 96 1.80 18.39 1.38
CA ALA A 96 0.47 18.81 0.92
C ALA A 96 -0.58 18.78 2.04
N HIS A 97 -0.54 17.75 2.89
CA HIS A 97 -1.40 17.63 4.07
C HIS A 97 -1.24 18.82 5.03
N ILE A 98 0.00 19.22 5.30
CA ILE A 98 0.34 20.36 6.17
C ILE A 98 -0.07 21.69 5.52
N GLU A 99 0.26 21.91 4.24
CA GLU A 99 -0.06 23.14 3.52
C GLU A 99 -1.57 23.40 3.42
N LYS A 100 -2.36 22.33 3.30
CA LYS A 100 -3.82 22.40 3.29
C LYS A 100 -4.44 22.43 4.68
N ASP A 101 -3.63 22.33 5.74
CA ASP A 101 -4.10 22.12 7.12
C ASP A 101 -5.19 21.02 7.16
N ALA A 102 -4.96 19.94 6.42
CA ALA A 102 -5.93 18.88 6.23
C ALA A 102 -6.06 18.05 7.50
N ASP A 103 -7.27 17.59 7.80
CA ASP A 103 -7.51 16.66 8.89
C ASP A 103 -7.28 15.22 8.42
N LEU A 104 -7.60 14.97 7.14
CA LEU A 104 -7.33 13.75 6.41
C LEU A 104 -6.86 14.09 4.99
N THR A 105 -5.79 13.45 4.54
CA THR A 105 -5.42 13.40 3.12
C THR A 105 -5.44 11.97 2.62
N VAL A 106 -6.12 11.73 1.51
CA VAL A 106 -6.24 10.42 0.85
C VAL A 106 -5.40 10.43 -0.41
N ALA A 107 -4.48 9.47 -0.57
CA ALA A 107 -3.75 9.32 -1.82
C ALA A 107 -4.68 8.75 -2.89
N THR A 108 -4.68 9.38 -4.06
CA THR A 108 -5.58 9.08 -5.16
C THR A 108 -4.84 8.91 -6.47
N ILE A 109 -5.47 8.19 -7.40
CA ILE A 109 -4.92 7.95 -8.73
C ILE A 109 -6.06 8.00 -9.77
N PRO A 110 -5.93 8.76 -10.86
CA PRO A 110 -6.85 8.63 -11.99
C PRO A 110 -6.71 7.23 -12.59
N PHE A 111 -7.84 6.55 -12.78
CA PHE A 111 -7.89 5.19 -13.29
C PHE A 111 -8.95 5.07 -14.38
N GLU A 112 -8.79 4.10 -15.28
CA GLU A 112 -9.76 3.83 -16.35
C GLU A 112 -11.15 3.54 -15.74
N ARG A 113 -12.14 4.38 -16.07
CA ARG A 113 -13.46 4.37 -15.42
C ARG A 113 -14.16 3.02 -15.53
N GLU A 114 -14.03 2.34 -16.66
CA GLU A 114 -14.64 1.02 -16.92
C GLU A 114 -14.13 -0.06 -15.97
N LYS A 115 -12.91 0.08 -15.45
CA LYS A 115 -12.26 -0.88 -14.54
C LYS A 115 -12.23 -0.40 -13.08
N ALA A 116 -12.85 0.74 -12.78
CA ALA A 116 -12.73 1.39 -11.48
C ALA A 116 -13.72 0.85 -10.42
N SER A 117 -14.73 0.06 -10.82
CA SER A 117 -15.80 -0.44 -9.95
C SER A 117 -15.34 -1.37 -8.82
N GLN A 118 -14.10 -1.84 -8.87
CA GLN A 118 -13.48 -2.67 -7.82
C GLN A 118 -12.79 -1.86 -6.72
N PHE A 119 -12.75 -0.53 -6.83
CA PHE A 119 -12.06 0.35 -5.89
C PHE A 119 -13.00 1.36 -5.22
N GLY A 120 -12.49 2.04 -4.19
CA GLY A 120 -13.13 3.24 -3.63
C GLY A 120 -13.00 4.44 -4.57
N ILE A 121 -14.12 5.00 -4.99
CA ILE A 121 -14.20 6.13 -5.91
C ILE A 121 -14.37 7.42 -5.12
N ILE A 122 -13.54 8.42 -5.44
CA ILE A 122 -13.48 9.70 -4.77
C ILE A 122 -14.02 10.78 -5.70
N GLU A 123 -14.91 11.61 -5.19
CA GLU A 123 -15.31 12.85 -5.81
C GLU A 123 -14.55 14.01 -5.17
N VAL A 124 -14.09 14.93 -6.00
CA VAL A 124 -13.38 16.12 -5.54
C VAL A 124 -13.91 17.38 -6.21
N ASP A 125 -13.76 18.51 -5.54
CA ASP A 125 -13.88 19.83 -6.16
C ASP A 125 -12.56 20.28 -6.83
N ASP A 126 -12.56 21.46 -7.43
CA ASP A 126 -11.40 22.05 -8.13
C ASP A 126 -10.18 22.28 -7.20
N SER A 127 -10.38 22.30 -5.88
CA SER A 127 -9.33 22.46 -4.88
C SER A 127 -8.77 21.12 -4.37
N TYR A 128 -9.27 20.02 -4.93
CA TYR A 128 -9.07 18.63 -4.48
C TYR A 128 -9.65 18.32 -3.10
N ARG A 129 -10.60 19.12 -2.62
CA ARG A 129 -11.36 18.76 -1.41
C ARG A 129 -12.28 17.60 -1.77
N ILE A 130 -12.27 16.54 -0.95
CA ILE A 130 -13.15 15.40 -1.17
C ILE A 130 -14.57 15.79 -0.81
N THR A 131 -15.49 15.59 -1.76
CA THR A 131 -16.93 15.90 -1.63
C THR A 131 -17.80 14.65 -1.62
N GLY A 132 -17.23 13.50 -1.99
CA GLY A 132 -17.92 12.22 -1.99
C GLY A 132 -16.95 11.05 -2.00
N PHE A 133 -17.37 9.93 -1.42
CA PHE A 133 -16.65 8.67 -1.43
C PHE A 133 -17.65 7.53 -1.58
N GLU A 134 -17.43 6.64 -2.55
CA GLU A 134 -18.24 5.45 -2.77
C GLU A 134 -17.34 4.22 -2.87
N GLU A 135 -17.51 3.25 -1.98
CA GLU A 135 -16.74 2.00 -1.99
C GLU A 135 -17.32 1.01 -3.03
N LYS A 136 -16.51 0.65 -4.04
CA LYS A 136 -16.84 -0.35 -5.07
C LYS A 136 -18.20 -0.10 -5.78
N PRO A 137 -18.45 1.10 -6.31
CA PRO A 137 -19.72 1.43 -6.94
C PRO A 137 -19.87 0.68 -8.27
N LYS A 138 -21.10 0.25 -8.58
CA LYS A 138 -21.41 -0.38 -9.88
C LYS A 138 -21.17 0.55 -11.06
N ASN A 139 -21.39 1.85 -10.87
CA ASN A 139 -21.20 2.89 -11.87
C ASN A 139 -20.23 3.95 -11.34
N PRO A 140 -18.91 3.78 -11.54
CA PRO A 140 -17.93 4.75 -11.09
C PRO A 140 -18.19 6.15 -11.66
N LYS A 141 -18.05 7.17 -10.82
CA LYS A 141 -18.21 8.58 -11.22
C LYS A 141 -16.97 9.07 -11.97
N ALA A 142 -17.19 10.00 -12.89
CA ALA A 142 -16.12 10.61 -13.68
C ALA A 142 -15.22 11.49 -12.81
N PHE A 143 -13.93 11.54 -13.12
CA PHE A 143 -12.99 12.45 -12.48
C PHE A 143 -13.11 13.85 -13.07
N LEU A 144 -13.73 14.77 -12.32
CA LEU A 144 -14.02 16.14 -12.78
C LEU A 144 -14.71 16.12 -14.16
N SER A 145 -14.16 16.80 -15.16
CA SER A 145 -14.69 16.83 -16.53
C SER A 145 -14.29 15.64 -17.39
N ASP A 146 -13.35 14.79 -16.94
CA ASP A 146 -12.87 13.64 -17.72
C ASP A 146 -13.79 12.43 -17.56
N GLN A 147 -14.58 12.16 -18.59
CA GLN A 147 -15.53 11.02 -18.60
C GLN A 147 -14.86 9.65 -18.74
N SER A 148 -13.58 9.61 -19.16
CA SER A 148 -12.83 8.38 -19.39
C SER A 148 -12.17 7.82 -18.13
N SER A 149 -11.98 8.66 -17.11
CA SER A 149 -11.33 8.28 -15.87
C SER A 149 -12.21 8.49 -14.64
N SER A 150 -11.90 7.73 -13.59
CA SER A 150 -12.42 7.90 -12.24
C SER A 150 -11.25 8.12 -11.29
N LEU A 151 -11.46 8.90 -10.23
CA LEU A 151 -10.45 9.10 -9.21
C LEU A 151 -10.58 7.98 -8.16
N VAL A 152 -9.55 7.15 -8.05
CA VAL A 152 -9.54 5.96 -7.18
C VAL A 152 -8.74 6.24 -5.92
N SER A 153 -9.21 5.75 -4.77
CA SER A 153 -8.46 5.71 -3.51
C SER A 153 -7.41 4.60 -3.55
N MET A 154 -6.18 4.92 -3.15
CA MET A 154 -5.08 3.93 -3.08
C MET A 154 -5.00 3.18 -1.75
N GLY A 155 -5.92 3.41 -0.80
CA GLY A 155 -5.81 2.85 0.56
C GLY A 155 -4.62 3.42 1.35
N VAL A 156 -4.22 4.66 1.05
CA VAL A 156 -3.11 5.36 1.70
C VAL A 156 -3.62 6.68 2.24
N TYR A 157 -3.51 6.87 3.55
CA TYR A 157 -4.11 7.99 4.26
C TYR A 157 -3.07 8.65 5.18
N ILE A 158 -3.16 9.97 5.32
CA ILE A 158 -2.48 10.74 6.37
C ILE A 158 -3.55 11.43 7.20
N PHE A 159 -3.51 11.18 8.50
CA PHE A 159 -4.37 11.84 9.47
C PHE A 159 -3.57 12.73 10.40
N LYS A 160 -4.17 13.84 10.84
CA LYS A 160 -3.82 14.43 12.13
C LYS A 160 -4.17 13.44 13.23
N THR A 161 -3.22 13.16 14.13
CA THR A 161 -3.37 12.10 15.14
C THR A 161 -4.60 12.28 16.03
N ASN A 162 -4.84 13.50 16.51
CA ASN A 162 -5.98 13.80 17.37
C ASN A 162 -7.32 13.57 16.64
N ILE A 163 -7.39 13.92 15.35
CA ILE A 163 -8.58 13.70 14.54
C ILE A 163 -8.81 12.20 14.33
N LEU A 164 -7.76 11.43 14.03
CA LEU A 164 -7.88 9.98 13.90
C LEU A 164 -8.47 9.35 15.17
N TYR A 165 -7.99 9.74 16.34
CA TYR A 165 -8.50 9.21 17.61
C TYR A 165 -9.97 9.56 17.84
N GLU A 166 -10.34 10.81 17.56
CA GLU A 166 -11.73 11.27 17.65
C GLU A 166 -12.67 10.46 16.75
N VAL A 167 -12.33 10.31 15.46
CA VAL A 167 -13.20 9.63 14.50
C VAL A 167 -13.29 8.12 14.77
N LEU A 168 -12.19 7.48 15.17
CA LEU A 168 -12.20 6.06 15.54
C LEU A 168 -13.01 5.83 16.82
N HIS A 169 -12.88 6.71 17.82
CA HIS A 169 -13.66 6.60 19.04
C HIS A 169 -15.16 6.79 18.77
N ASN A 170 -15.54 7.73 17.91
CA ASN A 170 -16.94 7.93 17.53
C ASN A 170 -17.52 6.73 16.76
N ASP A 171 -16.75 6.14 15.84
CA ASP A 171 -17.19 4.97 15.07
C ASP A 171 -17.29 3.70 15.94
N ALA A 172 -16.40 3.52 16.92
CA ALA A 172 -16.38 2.33 17.78
C ALA A 172 -17.69 2.08 18.57
N TRP A 173 -18.50 3.13 18.79
CA TRP A 173 -19.80 3.02 19.47
C TRP A 173 -20.99 2.86 18.52
N LYS A 174 -20.75 2.85 17.21
CA LYS A 174 -21.79 2.71 16.17
C LYS A 174 -21.86 1.26 15.69
N ASP A 175 -23.00 0.91 15.10
CA ASP A 175 -23.20 -0.38 14.43
C ASP A 175 -22.84 -0.23 12.95
N THR A 176 -21.54 -0.18 12.66
CA THR A 176 -20.95 0.00 11.32
C THR A 176 -20.04 -1.19 10.97
N GLU A 177 -19.48 -1.21 9.76
CA GLU A 177 -18.47 -2.23 9.39
C GLU A 177 -17.08 -1.92 9.97
N HIS A 178 -16.92 -0.75 10.61
CA HIS A 178 -15.67 -0.23 11.16
C HIS A 178 -14.55 -0.24 10.11
N ASP A 179 -14.86 0.20 8.90
CA ASP A 179 -13.94 0.26 7.77
C ASP A 179 -13.62 1.70 7.35
N PHE A 180 -12.38 1.95 6.92
CA PHE A 180 -11.96 3.28 6.48
C PHE A 180 -12.75 3.78 5.27
N GLY A 181 -12.94 2.94 4.25
CA GLY A 181 -13.63 3.32 3.02
C GLY A 181 -15.14 3.41 3.21
N ARG A 182 -15.74 2.47 3.93
CA ARG A 182 -17.21 2.42 4.08
C ARG A 182 -17.76 3.38 5.13
N ASP A 183 -17.02 3.63 6.21
CA ASP A 183 -17.56 4.31 7.38
C ASP A 183 -16.77 5.59 7.72
N ILE A 184 -15.46 5.49 7.91
CA ILE A 184 -14.65 6.61 8.44
C ILE A 184 -14.58 7.77 7.44
N ILE A 185 -14.15 7.51 6.20
CA ILE A 185 -13.98 8.58 5.19
C ILE A 185 -15.32 9.23 4.86
N PRO A 186 -16.42 8.49 4.56
CA PRO A 186 -17.74 9.08 4.35
C PRO A 186 -18.22 9.96 5.51
N MET A 187 -18.01 9.53 6.76
CA MET A 187 -18.35 10.33 7.94
C MET A 187 -17.56 11.64 8.01
N MET A 188 -16.29 11.63 7.60
CA MET A 188 -15.42 12.81 7.73
C MET A 188 -15.68 13.90 6.68
N ILE A 189 -16.21 13.56 5.51
CA ILE A 189 -16.32 14.49 4.37
C ILE A 189 -17.10 15.77 4.70
N SER A 190 -18.14 15.67 5.52
CA SER A 190 -19.02 16.80 5.85
C SER A 190 -18.39 17.79 6.83
N ASP A 191 -17.74 17.28 7.88
CA ASP A 191 -17.35 18.09 9.04
C ASP A 191 -15.84 18.38 9.10
N TYR A 192 -15.02 17.67 8.32
CA TYR A 192 -13.56 17.75 8.39
C TYR A 192 -12.94 18.24 7.09
N ARG A 193 -11.68 18.68 7.18
CA ARG A 193 -10.85 19.09 6.04
C ARG A 193 -10.25 17.87 5.36
N VAL A 194 -11.04 17.23 4.50
CA VAL A 194 -10.63 16.02 3.77
C VAL A 194 -10.19 16.38 2.35
N PHE A 195 -8.98 15.98 1.96
CA PHE A 195 -8.39 16.30 0.65
C PHE A 195 -7.83 15.07 -0.07
N GLY A 196 -7.96 15.06 -1.40
CA GLY A 196 -7.29 14.11 -2.28
C GLY A 196 -5.87 14.56 -2.63
N PHE A 197 -4.92 13.64 -2.64
CA PHE A 197 -3.56 13.86 -3.14
C PHE A 197 -3.30 12.96 -4.34
N ILE A 198 -3.19 13.54 -5.53
CA ILE A 198 -2.94 12.76 -6.74
C ILE A 198 -1.50 12.22 -6.73
N PHE A 199 -1.39 10.90 -6.82
CA PHE A 199 -0.14 10.18 -6.97
C PHE A 199 0.37 10.26 -8.42
N ARG A 200 1.18 11.29 -8.68
CA ARG A 200 1.82 11.58 -9.96
C ARG A 200 3.33 11.75 -9.82
N GLN A 201 4.06 11.64 -10.92
CA GLN A 201 5.50 11.90 -10.94
C GLN A 201 5.79 13.40 -10.78
N GLU A 202 6.86 13.77 -10.07
CA GLU A 202 7.20 15.19 -9.79
C GLU A 202 7.46 16.00 -11.08
N ASP A 203 8.07 15.38 -12.08
CA ASP A 203 8.56 16.04 -13.29
C ASP A 203 7.79 15.67 -14.57
N SER A 204 6.67 14.95 -14.45
CA SER A 204 5.88 14.56 -15.61
C SER A 204 4.39 14.52 -15.29
N ASN A 205 3.58 14.72 -16.33
CA ASN A 205 2.14 14.45 -16.26
C ASN A 205 1.82 12.94 -16.27
N GLN A 206 2.81 12.07 -16.06
CA GLN A 206 2.59 10.63 -16.02
C GLN A 206 2.17 10.17 -14.62
N ILE A 207 1.20 9.27 -14.62
CA ILE A 207 0.71 8.59 -13.43
C ILE A 207 1.77 7.58 -12.98
N ASN A 208 2.07 7.56 -11.69
CA ASN A 208 3.05 6.64 -11.14
C ASN A 208 2.54 5.19 -11.19
N TYR A 209 3.47 4.24 -11.22
CA TYR A 209 3.12 2.82 -11.16
C TYR A 209 2.42 2.47 -9.84
N TRP A 210 1.19 1.97 -9.95
CA TRP A 210 0.43 1.39 -8.86
C TRP A 210 -0.33 0.17 -9.38
N ARG A 211 -0.30 -0.91 -8.59
CA ARG A 211 -1.08 -2.12 -8.82
C ARG A 211 -1.71 -2.56 -7.51
N ASP A 212 -3.02 -2.77 -7.55
CA ASP A 212 -3.73 -3.65 -6.64
C ASP A 212 -3.68 -5.07 -7.22
N VAL A 213 -3.04 -5.99 -6.49
CA VAL A 213 -2.88 -7.40 -6.90
C VAL A 213 -3.98 -8.28 -6.30
N GLY A 214 -5.21 -7.77 -6.24
CA GLY A 214 -6.38 -8.47 -5.71
C GLY A 214 -6.91 -9.62 -6.58
N THR A 215 -6.56 -9.69 -7.86
CA THR A 215 -6.97 -10.79 -8.77
C THR A 215 -5.75 -11.58 -9.27
N ILE A 216 -5.98 -12.84 -9.70
CA ILE A 216 -4.93 -13.69 -10.26
C ILE A 216 -4.34 -13.06 -11.53
N ASP A 217 -5.19 -12.50 -12.39
CA ASP A 217 -4.76 -11.83 -13.62
C ASP A 217 -3.92 -10.59 -13.29
N ALA A 218 -4.35 -9.74 -12.36
CA ALA A 218 -3.59 -8.56 -11.95
C ALA A 218 -2.24 -8.94 -11.31
N TYR A 219 -2.20 -10.02 -10.51
CA TYR A 219 -0.96 -10.56 -9.98
C TYR A 219 -0.01 -11.03 -11.09
N TRP A 220 -0.52 -11.75 -12.10
CA TRP A 220 0.27 -12.20 -13.23
C TRP A 220 0.78 -11.02 -14.07
N GLU A 221 -0.09 -10.07 -14.43
CA GLU A 221 0.24 -8.88 -15.20
C GLU A 221 1.31 -8.04 -14.49
N ALA A 222 1.18 -7.81 -13.18
CA ALA A 222 2.17 -7.07 -12.40
C ALA A 222 3.56 -7.73 -12.39
N ASN A 223 3.63 -9.07 -12.46
CA ASN A 223 4.91 -9.77 -12.61
C ASN A 223 5.45 -9.67 -14.04
N MET A 224 4.58 -9.79 -15.06
CA MET A 224 4.98 -9.68 -16.46
C MET A 224 5.44 -8.27 -16.83
N ASP A 225 4.88 -7.22 -16.20
CA ASP A 225 5.31 -5.82 -16.34
C ASP A 225 6.83 -5.64 -16.10
N LEU A 226 7.43 -6.49 -15.25
CA LEU A 226 8.85 -6.45 -14.91
C LEU A 226 9.77 -6.98 -16.02
N LEU A 227 9.22 -7.76 -16.97
CA LEU A 227 9.98 -8.39 -18.06
C LEU A 227 10.18 -7.48 -19.26
N SER A 228 9.46 -6.34 -19.31
CA SER A 228 9.66 -5.31 -20.32
C SER A 228 11.10 -4.81 -20.34
N VAL A 229 11.62 -4.50 -21.54
CA VAL A 229 12.95 -3.89 -21.72
C VAL A 229 13.09 -2.57 -20.95
N LYS A 230 11.99 -1.83 -20.80
CA LYS A 230 11.89 -0.63 -19.96
C LYS A 230 10.69 -0.78 -19.04
N PRO A 231 10.84 -1.47 -17.90
CA PRO A 231 9.71 -1.72 -17.01
C PRO A 231 9.31 -0.41 -16.33
N THR A 232 8.01 -0.12 -16.30
CA THR A 232 7.47 1.06 -15.60
C THR A 232 7.78 0.99 -14.10
N PHE A 233 7.78 -0.22 -13.52
CA PHE A 233 8.24 -0.47 -12.17
C PHE A 233 9.71 -0.90 -12.16
N ASN A 234 10.61 0.08 -12.06
CA ASN A 234 12.05 -0.18 -12.10
C ASN A 234 12.60 -0.72 -10.76
N LEU A 235 12.95 -2.00 -10.72
CA LEU A 235 13.60 -2.65 -9.56
C LEU A 235 15.11 -2.32 -9.43
N TYR A 236 15.74 -1.77 -10.47
CA TYR A 236 17.17 -1.44 -10.53
C TYR A 236 17.49 0.01 -10.11
N ASP A 237 16.47 0.75 -9.69
CA ASP A 237 16.60 2.11 -9.19
C ASP A 237 17.27 2.12 -7.81
N ALA A 238 18.50 2.65 -7.76
CA ALA A 238 19.33 2.73 -6.57
C ALA A 238 18.93 3.87 -5.62
N GLU A 239 18.24 4.89 -6.11
CA GLU A 239 17.78 6.04 -5.32
C GLU A 239 16.52 5.66 -4.51
N TRP A 240 15.70 4.74 -5.03
CA TRP A 240 14.53 4.20 -4.33
C TRP A 240 14.55 2.67 -4.24
N PRO A 241 15.45 2.10 -3.40
CA PRO A 241 15.63 0.67 -3.30
C PRO A 241 14.43 -0.01 -2.64
N ILE A 242 14.12 -1.23 -3.11
CA ILE A 242 13.14 -2.10 -2.48
C ILE A 242 13.87 -3.13 -1.62
N ARG A 243 13.73 -2.98 -0.30
CA ARG A 243 14.27 -3.93 0.66
C ARG A 243 13.39 -5.18 0.76
N THR A 244 14.01 -6.34 0.99
CA THR A 244 13.35 -7.61 1.28
C THR A 244 14.32 -8.55 2.02
N TYR A 245 13.84 -9.71 2.44
CA TYR A 245 14.70 -10.79 2.92
C TYR A 245 15.48 -11.42 1.74
N GLN A 246 16.81 -11.39 1.81
CA GLN A 246 17.70 -12.02 0.84
C GLN A 246 18.37 -13.23 1.49
N GLY A 247 17.94 -14.43 1.12
CA GLY A 247 18.55 -15.68 1.59
C GLY A 247 19.87 -15.97 0.88
N GLN A 248 20.75 -16.74 1.53
CA GLN A 248 21.96 -17.23 0.89
C GLN A 248 21.66 -18.45 0.02
N TYR A 249 21.45 -18.19 -1.27
CA TYR A 249 21.25 -19.20 -2.30
C TYR A 249 22.42 -19.16 -3.29
N PRO A 250 22.79 -20.30 -3.92
CA PRO A 250 23.76 -20.27 -5.01
C PRO A 250 23.22 -19.44 -6.20
N PRO A 251 24.08 -19.01 -7.13
CA PRO A 251 23.64 -18.35 -8.35
C PRO A 251 22.64 -19.21 -9.14
N ALA A 252 21.81 -18.57 -9.95
CA ALA A 252 20.98 -19.28 -10.92
C ALA A 252 21.88 -20.10 -11.88
N LYS A 253 21.52 -21.36 -12.12
CA LYS A 253 22.30 -22.30 -12.93
C LYS A 253 21.52 -22.69 -14.19
N LEU A 254 22.06 -22.40 -15.37
CA LEU A 254 21.55 -22.92 -16.64
C LEU A 254 22.37 -24.16 -17.03
N VAL A 255 21.68 -25.25 -17.35
CA VAL A 255 22.30 -26.53 -17.70
C VAL A 255 21.80 -27.07 -19.03
N VAL A 256 22.66 -27.85 -19.68
CA VAL A 256 22.30 -28.65 -20.86
C VAL A 256 21.72 -29.99 -20.39
N SER A 257 20.66 -30.46 -21.04
CA SER A 257 20.05 -31.78 -20.84
C SER A 257 20.09 -32.59 -22.15
N GLY A 258 20.06 -33.92 -22.04
CA GLY A 258 20.10 -34.84 -23.20
C GLY A 258 21.48 -35.47 -23.45
N GLU A 259 21.52 -36.50 -24.29
CA GLU A 259 22.73 -37.22 -24.70
C GLU A 259 22.94 -37.16 -26.23
N GLY A 260 24.19 -37.20 -26.67
CA GLY A 260 24.53 -37.22 -28.09
C GLY A 260 24.05 -35.98 -28.86
N SER A 261 23.34 -36.18 -29.97
CA SER A 261 22.81 -35.11 -30.82
C SER A 261 21.55 -34.43 -30.27
N GLU A 262 20.99 -34.89 -29.16
CA GLU A 262 19.77 -34.35 -28.55
C GLU A 262 20.05 -33.38 -27.39
N MET A 263 21.28 -32.85 -27.28
CA MET A 263 21.62 -31.86 -26.26
C MET A 263 20.80 -30.58 -26.43
N LYS A 264 20.02 -30.22 -25.41
CA LYS A 264 19.25 -28.99 -25.34
C LYS A 264 19.78 -28.09 -24.22
N ALA A 265 20.23 -26.90 -24.59
CA ALA A 265 20.65 -25.90 -23.62
C ALA A 265 19.43 -25.27 -22.93
N GLY A 266 19.49 -25.08 -21.61
CA GLY A 266 18.59 -24.17 -20.92
C GLY A 266 18.76 -22.76 -21.49
N LEU A 267 17.65 -22.17 -21.97
CA LEU A 267 17.58 -20.81 -22.49
C LEU A 267 16.60 -20.00 -21.64
N ALA A 268 16.97 -18.76 -21.32
CA ALA A 268 16.10 -17.81 -20.65
C ALA A 268 16.16 -16.48 -21.41
N GLN A 269 15.01 -16.05 -21.92
CA GLN A 269 14.82 -14.78 -22.62
C GLN A 269 13.73 -14.02 -21.89
N ASP A 270 13.89 -12.69 -21.76
CA ASP A 270 12.94 -11.80 -21.07
C ASP A 270 12.48 -12.36 -19.72
N SER A 271 13.43 -12.78 -18.89
CA SER A 271 13.18 -13.54 -17.66
C SER A 271 13.92 -12.93 -16.47
N LEU A 272 13.26 -12.90 -15.31
CA LEU A 272 13.90 -12.66 -14.02
C LEU A 272 14.03 -13.99 -13.28
N ILE A 273 15.26 -14.40 -12.96
CA ILE A 273 15.54 -15.70 -12.34
C ILE A 273 16.06 -15.48 -10.92
N SER A 274 15.38 -16.07 -9.94
CA SER A 274 15.82 -16.04 -8.55
C SER A 274 17.11 -16.84 -8.35
N SER A 275 17.90 -16.44 -7.34
CA SER A 275 19.02 -17.27 -6.88
C SER A 275 18.50 -18.63 -6.38
N GLY A 276 19.28 -19.69 -6.58
CA GLY A 276 18.90 -21.08 -6.26
C GLY A 276 18.13 -21.82 -7.36
N SER A 277 17.70 -21.12 -8.42
CA SER A 277 17.00 -21.76 -9.54
C SER A 277 17.95 -22.54 -10.45
N VAL A 278 17.49 -23.69 -10.94
CA VAL A 278 18.15 -24.49 -11.98
C VAL A 278 17.23 -24.56 -13.20
N VAL A 279 17.73 -24.12 -14.36
CA VAL A 279 17.01 -24.17 -15.64
C VAL A 279 17.68 -25.20 -16.54
N SER A 280 16.98 -26.30 -16.80
CA SER A 280 17.41 -27.34 -17.75
C SER A 280 16.65 -27.19 -19.07
N GLY A 281 17.32 -27.43 -20.20
CA GLY A 281 16.64 -27.54 -21.49
C GLY A 281 15.54 -28.62 -21.47
N ALA A 282 14.44 -28.39 -22.17
CA ALA A 282 13.34 -29.35 -22.35
C ALA A 282 13.25 -29.81 -23.80
#